data_AF-A0A1G4FGH3-F1
#
_entry.id   AF-A0A1G4FGH3-F1
#
_cell.length_a   1.000
_cell.length_b   1.000
_cell.length_c   1.000
_cell.angle_alpha   90.00
_cell.angle_beta   90.00
_cell.angle_gamma   90.00
#
_symmetry.space_group_name_H-M   'P 1'
#
loop_
_entity.id
_entity.type
_entity.pdbx_description
1 polymer ?
#
loop_
_entity_poly.entity_id
_entity_poly.type
_entity_poly.pdbx_seq_one_letter_code
_entity_poly.pdbx_strand_id
1 'polypeptide(L)'
;MQDYEKKLNTLKDDLEKAKSLRYKAEARLEQLNKQKEDLIKELESLKVNPNNLDEEIKKLTLEIDSLFDEANKLLPKDLLEKK
;
A
#
# COMPACT_ATOMS: atom_id res chain seq x y z
N MET A 1 -42.75 -12.51 38.32
CA MET A 1 -41.36 -12.19 38.71
C MET A 1 -40.33 -12.91 37.84
N GLN A 2 -40.43 -14.23 37.62
CA GLN A 2 -39.47 -15.00 36.81
C GLN A 2 -39.24 -14.50 35.36
N ASP A 3 -40.23 -13.88 34.72
CA ASP A 3 -40.08 -13.35 33.35
C ASP A 3 -39.17 -12.11 33.25
N TYR A 4 -39.16 -11.27 34.28
CA TYR A 4 -38.34 -10.06 34.28
C TYR A 4 -36.86 -10.40 34.49
N GLU A 5 -36.58 -11.41 35.32
CA GLU A 5 -35.23 -11.92 35.55
C GLU A 5 -34.64 -12.56 34.29
N LYS A 6 -35.43 -13.35 33.56
CA LYS A 6 -35.03 -13.90 32.25
C LYS A 6 -34.72 -12.78 31.26
N LYS A 7 -35.59 -11.78 31.14
CA LYS A 7 -35.37 -10.64 30.24
C LYS A 7 -34.12 -9.84 30.60
N LEU A 8 -33.86 -9.65 31.90
CA LEU A 8 -32.67 -8.93 32.38
C LEU A 8 -31.38 -9.71 32.06
N ASN A 9 -31.39 -11.03 32.20
CA ASN A 9 -30.26 -11.87 31.83
C ASN A 9 -29.99 -11.85 30.32
N THR A 10 -31.04 -11.95 29.48
CA THR A 10 -30.86 -11.81 28.03
C THR A 10 -30.27 -10.46 27.65
N LEU A 11 -30.76 -9.37 28.25
CA LEU A 11 -30.24 -8.02 28.00
C LEU A 11 -28.76 -7.90 28.40
N LYS A 12 -28.37 -8.52 29.51
CA LYS A 12 -26.98 -8.55 29.99
C LYS A 12 -26.08 -9.33 29.04
N ASP A 13 -26.52 -10.49 28.57
CA ASP A 13 -25.77 -11.32 27.62
C ASP A 13 -25.58 -10.61 26.28
N ASP A 14 -26.61 -9.93 25.78
CA ASP A 14 -26.54 -9.17 24.53
C ASP A 14 -25.63 -7.95 24.67
N LEU A 15 -25.64 -7.28 25.82
CA LEU A 15 -24.71 -6.20 26.12
C LEU A 15 -23.25 -6.67 26.13
N GLU A 16 -22.97 -7.83 26.73
CA GLU A 16 -21.62 -8.40 26.75
C GLU A 16 -21.15 -8.82 25.34
N LYS A 17 -22.03 -9.40 24.53
CA LYS A 17 -21.74 -9.68 23.11
C LYS A 17 -21.43 -8.41 22.34
N ALA A 18 -22.25 -7.36 22.52
CA ALA A 18 -22.05 -6.07 21.85
C ALA A 18 -20.71 -5.44 22.24
N LYS A 19 -20.33 -5.48 23.52
CA LYS A 19 -19.01 -5.02 23.98
C LYS A 19 -17.89 -5.81 23.33
N SER A 20 -17.98 -7.15 23.30
CA SER A 20 -16.97 -8.01 22.67
C SER A 20 -16.80 -7.67 21.18
N LEU A 21 -17.90 -7.46 20.46
CA LEU A 21 -17.87 -7.06 19.05
C LEU A 21 -17.21 -5.70 18.86
N ARG A 22 -17.53 -4.72 19.72
CA ARG A 22 -16.90 -3.40 19.69
C ARG A 22 -15.39 -3.48 19.88
N TYR A 23 -14.92 -4.20 20.91
CA TYR A 23 -13.49 -4.38 21.16
C TYR A 23 -12.76 -5.05 19.99
N LYS A 24 -13.37 -6.06 19.35
CA LYS A 24 -12.81 -6.70 18.16
C LYS A 24 -12.74 -5.74 16.97
N ALA A 25 -13.76 -4.91 16.78
CA ALA A 25 -13.77 -3.92 15.71
C ALA A 25 -12.71 -2.83 15.93
N GLU A 26 -12.57 -2.34 17.17
CA GLU A 26 -11.54 -1.38 17.57
C GLU A 26 -10.13 -1.93 17.34
N ALA A 27 -9.86 -3.16 17.78
CA ALA A 27 -8.57 -3.81 17.56
C ALA A 27 -8.25 -4.01 16.07
N ARG A 28 -9.26 -4.40 15.27
CA ARG A 28 -9.10 -4.56 13.82
C ARG A 28 -8.84 -3.22 13.12
N LEU A 29 -9.51 -2.15 13.55
CA LEU A 29 -9.30 -0.82 13.02
C LEU A 29 -7.89 -0.31 13.32
N GLU A 30 -7.42 -0.50 14.55
CA GLU A 30 -6.05 -0.16 14.95
C GLU A 30 -5.02 -0.91 14.10
N GLN A 31 -5.21 -2.22 13.90
CA GLN A 31 -4.34 -3.02 13.04
C GLN A 31 -4.32 -2.51 11.59
N LEU A 32 -5.48 -2.20 11.01
CA LEU A 32 -5.59 -1.69 9.64
C LEU A 32 -4.94 -0.32 9.49
N ASN A 33 -5.09 0.56 10.48
CA ASN A 33 -4.43 1.86 10.48
C ASN A 33 -2.91 1.72 10.53
N LYS A 34 -2.41 0.81 11.37
CA LYS A 34 -0.97 0.52 11.44
C LYS A 34 -0.44 -0.02 10.10
N GLN A 35 -1.15 -0.97 9.49
CA GLN A 35 -0.80 -1.48 8.16
C GLN A 35 -0.77 -0.37 7.10
N LYS A 36 -1.73 0.54 7.13
CA LYS A 36 -1.76 1.70 6.23
C LYS A 36 -0.55 2.62 6.44
N GLU A 37 -0.20 2.93 7.68
CA GLU A 37 0.97 3.76 7.99
C GLU A 37 2.27 3.10 7.55
N ASP A 38 2.41 1.79 7.76
CA ASP A 38 3.60 1.03 7.32
C ASP A 38 3.72 1.04 5.79
N LEU A 39 2.62 0.85 5.05
CA LEU A 39 2.58 0.98 3.59
C LEU A 39 2.98 2.39 3.12
N ILE A 40 2.51 3.45 3.80
CA ILE A 40 2.88 4.83 3.46
C ILE A 40 4.38 5.05 3.67
N LYS A 41 4.94 4.55 4.78
CA LYS A 41 6.38 4.66 5.05
C LYS A 41 7.22 3.89 4.04
N GLU A 42 6.78 2.71 3.61
CA GLU A 42 7.45 1.96 2.54
C GLU A 42 7.44 2.75 1.22
N LEU A 43 6.30 3.33 0.86
CA LEU A 43 6.17 4.19 -0.33
C LEU A 43 7.07 5.43 -0.26
N GLU A 44 7.11 6.12 0.89
CA GLU A 44 8.01 7.25 1.13
C GLU A 44 9.49 6.84 1.08
N SER A 45 9.84 5.68 1.66
CA SER A 45 11.20 5.13 1.63
C SER A 45 11.66 4.81 0.21
N LEU A 46 10.75 4.41 -0.68
CA LEU A 46 11.05 4.20 -2.08
C LEU A 46 11.19 5.52 -2.86
N LYS A 47 10.95 6.68 -2.23
CA LYS A 47 10.87 8.02 -2.86
C LYS A 47 9.91 8.09 -4.04
N VAL A 48 9.01 7.11 -4.18
CA VAL A 48 8.04 7.08 -5.27
C VAL A 48 6.71 7.49 -4.67
N ASN A 49 6.28 8.71 -4.99
CA ASN A 49 4.91 9.11 -4.68
C ASN A 49 3.99 8.23 -5.55
N PRO A 50 3.06 7.43 -4.97
CA PRO A 50 2.20 6.54 -5.76
C PRO A 50 1.36 7.30 -6.80
N ASN A 51 1.10 8.60 -6.59
CA ASN A 51 0.42 9.44 -7.59
C ASN A 51 1.31 9.80 -8.79
N ASN A 52 2.63 9.73 -8.63
CA ASN A 52 3.62 10.09 -9.65
C ASN A 52 4.32 8.86 -10.24
N LEU A 53 3.95 7.65 -9.82
CA LEU A 53 4.63 6.41 -10.21
C LEU A 53 4.65 6.24 -11.75
N ASP A 54 3.51 6.51 -12.40
CA ASP A 54 3.40 6.47 -13.86
C ASP A 54 4.24 7.55 -14.57
N GLU A 55 4.37 8.74 -13.97
CA GLU A 55 5.21 9.82 -14.50
C GLU A 55 6.70 9.49 -14.35
N GLU A 56 7.10 8.93 -13.21
CA GLU A 56 8.47 8.48 -12.94
C GLU A 56 8.89 7.37 -13.91
N ILE A 57 8.00 6.41 -14.18
CA ILE A 57 8.22 5.33 -15.17
C ILE A 57 8.41 5.91 -16.56
N LYS A 58 7.57 6.86 -16.98
CA LYS A 58 7.71 7.52 -18.30
C LYS A 58 9.03 8.28 -18.41
N LYS A 59 9.41 9.02 -17.36
CA LYS A 59 10.67 9.77 -17.32
C LYS A 59 11.88 8.84 -17.45
N LEU A 60 11.92 7.76 -16.66
CA LEU A 60 13.01 6.78 -16.71
C LEU A 60 13.08 6.07 -18.08
N THR A 61 11.93 5.76 -18.69
CA THR A 61 11.89 5.15 -20.02
C THR A 61 12.52 6.08 -21.08
N LEU A 62 12.15 7.35 -21.07
CA LEU A 62 12.72 8.34 -21.99
C LEU A 62 14.22 8.54 -21.78
N GLU A 63 14.67 8.49 -20.52
CA GLU A 63 16.08 8.63 -20.16
C GLU A 63 16.89 7.42 -20.65
N ILE A 64 16.34 6.20 -20.54
CA ILE A 64 16.92 4.99 -21.11
C ILE A 64 17.05 5.10 -22.63
N ASP A 65 15.99 5.49 -23.33
CA ASP A 65 16.01 5.64 -24.79
C ASP A 65 17.05 6.68 -25.23
N SER A 66 17.12 7.81 -24.54
CA SER A 66 18.12 8.86 -24.81
C SER A 66 19.55 8.35 -24.60
N LEU A 67 19.80 7.61 -23.51
CA LEU A 67 21.12 7.04 -23.21
C LEU A 67 21.53 5.98 -24.24
N PHE A 68 20.59 5.16 -24.72
CA PHE A 68 20.83 4.21 -25.80
C PHE A 68 21.18 4.92 -27.12
N ASP A 69 20.46 5.99 -27.46
CA ASP A 69 20.75 6.81 -28.64
C ASP A 69 22.13 7.48 -28.54
N GLU A 70 22.47 8.02 -27.37
CA GLU A 70 23.75 8.65 -27.11
C GLU A 70 24.89 7.63 -27.18
N ALA A 71 24.73 6.46 -26.57
CA ALA A 71 25.67 5.35 -26.68
C ALA A 71 25.86 4.90 -28.14
N ASN A 72 24.78 4.81 -28.92
CA ASN A 72 24.84 4.45 -30.34
C ASN A 72 25.51 5.52 -31.23
N LYS A 73 25.43 6.80 -30.85
CA LYS A 73 26.15 7.90 -31.53
C LYS A 73 27.62 7.94 -31.16
N LEU A 74 27.94 7.62 -29.90
CA LEU A 74 29.31 7.55 -29.40
C LEU A 74 30.04 6.28 -29.84
N LEU A 75 29.32 5.24 -30.25
CA LEU A 75 29.87 4.04 -30.87
C LEU A 75 30.35 4.36 -32.29
N PRO A 76 31.68 4.29 -32.57
CA PRO A 76 32.20 4.45 -33.92
C PRO A 76 31.80 3.24 -34.78
N LYS A 77 30.67 3.35 -35.48
CA LYS A 77 30.14 2.31 -36.37
C LYS A 77 31.11 1.97 -37.50
N ASP A 78 31.96 2.91 -37.89
CA ASP A 78 33.05 2.72 -38.86
C ASP A 78 34.13 1.70 -38.45
N LEU A 79 34.26 1.39 -37.15
CA LEU A 79 35.21 0.37 -36.66
C LEU A 79 34.59 -1.04 -36.59
N LEU A 80 33.26 -1.16 -36.69
CA LEU A 80 32.53 -2.43 -36.57
C LEU A 80 32.32 -3.11 -37.93
N GLU A 81 32.30 -2.36 -39.03
CA GLU A 81 32.25 -2.92 -40.40
C GLU A 81 33.66 -3.17 -40.98
N LYS A 82 34.44 -4.05 -40.33
CA LYS A 82 35.56 -4.73 -41.00
C LYS A 82 35.29 -6.23 -41.11
N LYS A 83 34.65 -6.59 -42.22
CA LYS A 83 34.94 -7.82 -42.97
C LYS A 83 34.85 -7.55 -44.45
#